data_AF-I0KCB0-F1
#
_entry.id   AF-I0KCB0-F1
#
_cell.length_a   1.000
_cell.length_b   1.000
_cell.length_c   1.000
_cell.angle_alpha   90.00
_cell.angle_beta   90.00
_cell.angle_gamma   90.00
#
_symmetry.space_group_name_H-M   'P 1'
#
loop_
_entity.id
_entity.type
_entity.pdbx_description
1 polymer ?
#
loop_
_entity_poly.entity_id
_entity_poly.type
_entity_poly.pdbx_seq_one_letter_code
_entity_poly.pdbx_strand_id
1 'polypeptide(L)'
;MHKVTLSVYRDEFLALLAWIPSPDLYSLREATTETVSRLILIEWRGRITPYMAQTWRLRPNNKPFKVNIPLAAAMALRDELNEASIGYELLSLLAKLDNTLTNLSPHKKTIFLQ
;
A
#
# COMPACT_ATOMS: atom_id res chain seq x y z
N MET A 1 10.93 10.18 -8.05
CA MET A 1 10.40 9.03 -7.28
C MET A 1 9.29 8.36 -8.07
N HIS A 2 9.47 7.09 -8.45
CA HIS A 2 8.42 6.31 -9.11
C HIS A 2 7.24 6.08 -8.16
N LYS A 3 6.01 6.21 -8.68
CA LYS A 3 4.77 6.03 -7.93
C LYS A 3 3.88 5.04 -8.68
N VAL A 4 3.16 4.23 -7.92
CA VAL A 4 2.13 3.31 -8.39
C VAL A 4 0.78 3.96 -8.10
N THR A 5 -0.10 4.00 -9.11
CA THR A 5 -1.48 4.47 -8.93
C THR A 5 -2.40 3.28 -8.76
N LEU A 6 -3.00 3.11 -7.59
CA LEU A 6 -3.97 2.05 -7.31
C LEU A 6 -5.39 2.60 -7.28
N SER A 7 -6.33 1.83 -7.82
CA SER A 7 -7.77 2.09 -7.73
C SER A 7 -8.36 1.36 -6.54
N VAL A 8 -8.52 2.05 -5.42
CA VAL A 8 -8.95 1.47 -4.13
C VAL A 8 -10.34 1.95 -3.72
N TYR A 9 -11.12 1.05 -3.13
CA TYR A 9 -12.39 1.37 -2.48
C TYR A 9 -12.12 2.01 -1.11
N ARG A 10 -13.17 2.60 -0.52
CA ARG A 10 -13.06 3.21 0.81
C ARG A 10 -12.61 2.16 1.83
N ASP A 11 -13.30 1.02 1.86
CA ASP A 11 -13.10 0.03 2.92
C ASP A 11 -11.70 -0.61 2.82
N GLU A 12 -11.19 -0.83 1.60
CA GLU A 12 -9.81 -1.26 1.36
C GLU A 12 -8.79 -0.26 1.92
N PHE A 13 -8.99 1.03 1.67
CA PHE A 13 -8.08 2.06 2.17
C PHE A 13 -8.15 2.20 3.69
N LEU A 14 -9.34 2.12 4.29
CA LEU A 14 -9.49 2.17 5.74
C LEU A 14 -8.88 0.94 6.42
N ALA A 15 -9.07 -0.25 5.83
CA ALA A 15 -8.42 -1.47 6.31
C ALA A 15 -6.89 -1.35 6.25
N LEU A 16 -6.35 -0.77 5.17
CA LEU A 16 -4.92 -0.48 5.05
C LEU A 16 -4.43 0.48 6.14
N LEU A 17 -5.17 1.57 6.40
CA LEU A 17 -4.81 2.53 7.45
C LEU A 17 -4.87 1.96 8.87
N ALA A 18 -5.73 0.98 9.10
CA ALA A 18 -5.86 0.28 10.38
C ALA A 18 -4.77 -0.77 10.56
N TRP A 19 -4.34 -1.41 9.47
CA TRP A 19 -3.34 -2.48 9.50
C TRP A 19 -1.90 -1.94 9.61
N ILE A 20 -1.60 -0.77 9.04
CA ILE A 20 -0.32 -0.09 9.22
C ILE A 20 -0.38 0.79 10.48
N PRO A 21 0.48 0.55 11.49
CA PRO A 21 0.53 1.34 12.72
C PRO A 21 0.73 2.83 12.44
N SER A 22 0.12 3.67 13.27
CA SER A 22 0.42 5.11 13.22
C SER A 22 1.87 5.34 13.65
N PRO A 23 2.64 6.21 12.98
CA PRO A 23 3.99 6.54 13.42
C PRO A 23 4.02 7.15 14.83
N ASP A 24 2.94 7.81 15.26
CA ASP A 24 2.82 8.39 16.62
C ASP A 24 2.85 7.35 17.74
N LEU A 25 2.62 6.08 17.39
CA LEU A 25 2.62 4.96 18.33
C LEU A 25 3.98 4.24 18.36
N TYR A 26 4.94 4.63 17.51
CA TYR A 26 6.25 3.99 17.45
C TYR A 26 7.27 4.72 18.33
N SER A 27 7.76 4.01 19.35
CA SER A 27 8.97 4.43 20.06
C SER A 27 10.23 4.12 19.22
N LEU A 28 11.31 4.88 19.47
CA LEU A 28 12.63 4.61 18.87
C LEU A 28 13.11 3.17 19.10
N ARG A 29 12.73 2.56 20.23
CA ARG A 29 13.08 1.18 20.57
C ARG A 29 12.37 0.17 19.66
N GLU A 30 11.07 0.37 19.43
CA GLU A 30 10.30 -0.50 18.54
C GLU A 30 10.80 -0.37 17.10
N ALA A 31 11.19 0.83 16.67
CA ALA A 31 11.74 1.03 15.33
C ALA A 31 13.02 0.22 15.04
N THR A 32 13.83 -0.08 16.07
CA THR A 32 15.08 -0.87 15.89
C THR A 32 14.86 -2.37 15.69
N THR A 33 13.68 -2.88 16.03
CA THR A 33 13.34 -4.31 15.91
C THR A 33 12.51 -4.62 14.67
N GLU A 34 12.05 -3.60 13.93
CA GLU A 34 11.22 -3.78 12.76
C GLU A 34 12.00 -4.13 11.49
N THR A 35 11.30 -4.79 10.57
CA THR A 35 11.80 -4.99 9.21
C THR A 35 11.90 -3.65 8.48
N VAL A 36 12.82 -3.55 7.52
CA VAL A 36 12.93 -2.37 6.65
C VAL A 36 11.62 -2.13 5.90
N SER A 37 10.96 -3.19 5.43
CA SER A 37 9.65 -3.12 4.77
C SER A 37 8.60 -2.47 5.67
N ARG A 38 8.52 -2.88 6.95
CA ARG A 38 7.60 -2.30 7.92
C ARG A 38 7.88 -0.83 8.19
N LEU A 39 9.14 -0.45 8.34
CA LEU A 39 9.56 0.95 8.51
C LEU A 39 9.16 1.83 7.32
N ILE A 40 9.32 1.33 6.09
CA ILE A 40 8.88 2.04 4.87
C ILE A 40 7.37 2.28 4.90
N LEU A 41 6.58 1.30 5.34
CA LEU A 41 5.12 1.43 5.44
C LEU A 41 4.70 2.44 6.50
N ILE A 42 5.36 2.44 7.66
CA ILE A 42 5.10 3.40 8.74
C ILE A 42 5.45 4.83 8.28
N GLU A 43 6.59 5.01 7.63
CA GLU A 43 7.00 6.30 7.05
C GLU A 43 5.97 6.81 6.04
N TRP A 44 5.52 5.94 5.13
CA TRP A 44 4.47 6.27 4.18
C TRP A 44 3.14 6.61 4.87
N ARG A 45 2.74 5.84 5.89
CA ARG A 45 1.53 6.06 6.69
C ARG A 45 1.56 7.40 7.42
N GLY A 46 2.74 7.87 7.82
CA GLY A 46 2.93 9.20 8.42
C GLY A 46 2.67 10.37 7.48
N ARG A 47 2.72 10.15 6.16
CA ARG A 47 2.34 11.17 5.17
C ARG A 47 0.82 11.33 5.02
N ILE A 48 0.05 10.41 5.60
CA ILE A 48 -1.41 10.43 5.54
C ILE A 48 -1.94 11.21 6.73
N THR A 49 -2.36 12.45 6.47
CA THR A 49 -2.85 13.35 7.52
C THR A 49 -4.18 12.86 8.10
N PRO A 50 -4.52 13.25 9.35
CA PRO A 50 -5.83 12.96 9.93
C PRO A 50 -6.99 13.46 9.06
N TYR A 51 -6.81 14.62 8.41
CA TYR A 51 -7.78 15.18 7.47
C TYR A 51 -7.99 14.28 6.24
N MET A 52 -6.92 13.72 5.67
CA MET A 52 -7.03 12.76 4.58
C MET A 52 -7.77 11.50 5.03
N ALA A 53 -7.40 10.93 6.18
CA ALA A 53 -8.08 9.76 6.73
C ALA A 53 -9.59 10.03 6.95
N GLN A 54 -9.95 11.19 7.48
CA GLN A 54 -11.34 11.59 7.67
C GLN A 54 -12.07 11.77 6.33
N THR A 55 -11.42 12.39 5.34
CA THR A 55 -11.96 12.51 3.98
C THR A 55 -12.27 11.14 3.38
N TRP A 56 -11.41 10.14 3.59
CA TRP A 56 -11.65 8.78 3.14
C TRP A 56 -12.83 8.12 3.85
N ARG A 57 -12.98 8.31 5.17
CA ARG A 57 -14.15 7.78 5.92
C ARG A 57 -15.48 8.28 5.35
N LEU A 58 -15.52 9.50 4.84
CA LEU A 58 -16.73 10.12 4.29
C LEU A 58 -17.02 9.73 2.82
N ARG A 59 -16.14 8.98 2.16
CA ARG A 59 -16.36 8.58 0.76
C ARG A 59 -17.46 7.52 0.64
N PRO A 60 -18.17 7.46 -0.49
CA PRO A 60 -19.02 6.32 -0.81
C PRO A 60 -18.16 5.11 -1.19
N ASN A 61 -18.57 3.90 -0.82
CA ASN A 61 -17.84 2.67 -1.13
C ASN A 61 -18.23 2.03 -2.48
N ASN A 62 -19.13 2.66 -3.23
CA ASN A 62 -19.66 2.13 -4.50
C ASN A 62 -18.78 2.41 -5.72
N LYS A 63 -17.67 3.14 -5.56
CA LYS A 63 -16.73 3.43 -6.64
C LYS A 63 -15.28 3.45 -6.14
N PRO A 64 -14.33 3.03 -6.98
CA PRO A 64 -12.92 3.10 -6.62
C PRO A 64 -12.39 4.54 -6.76
N PHE A 65 -11.37 4.85 -5.98
CA PHE A 65 -10.64 6.11 -5.99
C PHE A 65 -9.15 5.86 -6.19
N LYS A 66 -8.46 6.81 -6.81
CA LYS A 66 -7.02 6.69 -7.08
C LYS A 66 -6.19 7.05 -5.84
N VAL A 67 -5.25 6.19 -5.48
CA VAL A 67 -4.22 6.44 -4.47
C VAL A 67 -2.85 6.29 -5.11
N ASN A 68 -2.00 7.28 -4.90
CA ASN A 68 -0.62 7.25 -5.36
C ASN A 68 0.26 6.75 -4.22
N ILE A 69 0.86 5.58 -4.40
CA ILE A 69 1.78 4.96 -3.44
C ILE A 69 3.19 5.01 -4.03
N PRO A 70 4.22 5.47 -3.29
CA PRO A 70 5.60 5.35 -3.73
C PRO A 70 5.95 3.89 -4.06
N LEU A 71 6.73 3.64 -5.10
CA LEU A 71 7.06 2.27 -5.52
C LEU A 71 7.67 1.43 -4.40
N ALA A 72 8.57 2.01 -3.60
CA ALA A 72 9.15 1.33 -2.44
C ALA A 72 8.09 0.88 -1.42
N ALA A 73 7.12 1.75 -1.11
CA ALA A 73 6.02 1.40 -0.21
C ALA A 73 5.05 0.39 -0.84
N ALA A 74 4.85 0.44 -2.17
CA ALA A 74 4.05 -0.54 -2.89
C ALA A 74 4.68 -1.94 -2.87
N MET A 75 6.00 -2.05 -3.03
CA MET A 75 6.73 -3.32 -2.91
C MET A 75 6.70 -3.84 -1.48
N ALA A 76 7.05 -2.99 -0.49
CA ALA A 76 7.00 -3.36 0.92
C ALA A 76 5.60 -3.83 1.35
N LEU A 77 4.54 -3.16 0.85
CA LEU A 77 3.16 -3.54 1.15
C LEU A 77 2.82 -4.92 0.58
N ARG A 78 3.27 -5.22 -0.63
CA ARG A 78 3.05 -6.52 -1.26
C ARG A 78 3.73 -7.63 -0.46
N ASP A 79 4.99 -7.45 -0.09
CA ASP A 79 5.77 -8.47 0.60
C ASP A 79 5.14 -8.78 1.97
N GLU A 80 4.85 -7.74 2.76
CA GLU A 80 4.27 -7.91 4.09
C GLU A 80 2.84 -8.47 4.07
N LEU A 81 2.00 -8.11 3.08
CA LEU A 81 0.65 -8.67 2.95
C LEU A 81 0.64 -10.13 2.50
N ASN A 82 1.65 -10.58 1.74
CA ASN A 82 1.77 -11.99 1.33
C ASN A 82 2.14 -12.91 2.51
N GLU A 83 2.85 -12.38 3.50
CA GLU A 83 3.26 -13.13 4.70
C GLU A 83 2.22 -13.05 5.82
N ALA A 84 1.31 -12.07 5.77
CA ALA A 84 0.31 -11.84 6.81
C ALA A 84 -1.01 -12.59 6.58
N SER A 85 -1.65 -13.00 7.67
CA SER A 85 -3.07 -13.40 7.64
C SER A 85 -3.94 -12.16 7.56
N ILE A 86 -4.62 -11.96 6.43
CA ILE A 86 -5.30 -10.70 6.11
C ILE A 86 -6.79 -10.91 5.78
N GLY A 87 -7.60 -9.88 6.10
CA GLY A 87 -9.03 -9.86 5.79
C GLY A 87 -9.34 -9.65 4.30
N TYR A 88 -10.61 -9.77 3.94
CA TYR A 88 -11.08 -9.69 2.55
C TYR A 88 -10.69 -8.37 1.86
N GLU A 89 -10.81 -7.24 2.57
CA GLU A 89 -10.50 -5.91 2.05
C GLU A 89 -9.02 -5.78 1.68
N LEU A 90 -8.13 -6.34 2.49
CA LEU A 90 -6.69 -6.34 2.24
C LEU A 90 -6.29 -7.35 1.16
N LEU A 91 -6.99 -8.49 1.06
CA LEU A 91 -6.80 -9.45 -0.04
C LEU A 91 -7.17 -8.84 -1.39
N SER A 92 -8.30 -8.13 -1.46
CA SER A 92 -8.71 -7.40 -2.65
C SER A 92 -7.69 -6.32 -3.03
N LEU A 93 -7.17 -5.59 -2.05
CA LEU A 93 -6.11 -4.61 -2.25
C LEU A 93 -4.82 -5.25 -2.78
N LEU A 94 -4.39 -6.39 -2.21
CA LEU A 94 -3.21 -7.14 -2.64
C LEU A 94 -3.34 -7.59 -4.09
N ALA A 95 -4.48 -8.16 -4.49
CA ALA A 95 -4.71 -8.57 -5.87
C ALA A 95 -4.60 -7.41 -6.87
N LYS A 96 -5.10 -6.22 -6.50
CA LYS A 96 -4.97 -5.00 -7.32
C LYS A 96 -3.53 -4.52 -7.39
N LEU A 97 -2.81 -4.59 -6.27
CA LEU A 97 -1.40 -4.23 -6.17
C LEU A 97 -0.53 -5.14 -7.05
N ASP A 98 -0.73 -6.46 -6.96
CA ASP A 98 -0.02 -7.45 -7.79
C ASP A 98 -0.23 -7.22 -9.27
N ASN A 99 -1.48 -7.01 -9.69
CA ASN A 99 -1.82 -6.71 -11.07
C ASN A 99 -1.10 -5.43 -11.54
N THR A 100 -1.12 -4.38 -10.72
CA THR A 100 -0.50 -3.10 -11.07
C THR A 100 1.02 -3.21 -11.15
N LEU A 101 1.67 -3.91 -10.21
CA LEU A 101 3.12 -4.11 -10.21
C LEU A 101 3.58 -5.01 -11.37
N THR A 102 2.83 -6.05 -11.69
CA THR A 102 3.11 -6.93 -12.85
C THR A 102 3.07 -6.14 -14.16
N ASN A 103 2.09 -5.25 -14.32
CA ASN A 103 1.96 -4.40 -15.51
C ASN A 103 2.99 -3.26 -15.56
N LEU A 104 3.64 -2.95 -14.44
CA LEU A 104 4.73 -1.96 -14.38
C LEU A 104 6.08 -2.54 -14.80
N SER A 105 6.29 -3.85 -14.73
CA SER A 105 7.52 -4.50 -15.21
C SER A 105 7.54 -4.59 -16.74
N PRO A 106 8.38 -3.81 -17.46
CA PRO A 106 8.44 -3.84 -18.91
C PRO A 106 9.39 -4.94 -19.43
N HIS A 107 9.34 -6.15 -18.85
CA HIS A 107 10.17 -7.28 -19.26
C HIS A 107 9.35 -8.55 -19.50
N LYS A 108 8.62 -8.53 -20.62
CA LYS A 108 8.44 -9.69 -21.52
C LYS A 108 7.95 -9.21 -22.89
N LYS A 109 8.76 -8.40 -23.59
CA LYS A 109 8.66 -8.17 -25.05
C LYS A 109 9.91 -7.50 -25.62
N THR A 110 11.07 -8.08 -25.32
CA THR A 110 12.26 -7.89 -26.15
C THR A 110 13.04 -9.21 -26.17
N ILE A 111 12.62 -10.15 -27.01
CA ILE A 111 13.58 -10.98 -27.72
C ILE A 111 13.39 -10.65 -29.20
N PHE A 112 14.53 -10.43 -29.83
CA PHE A 112 14.81 -9.72 -31.04
C PHE A 112 14.15 -10.30 -32.29
N LEU A 113 13.92 -9.40 -33.25
CA LEU A 113 13.91 -9.69 -34.68
C LEU A 113 15.15 -10.54 -35.05
N GLN A 114 14.92 -11.67 -35.71
CA GLN A 114 15.56 -12.05 -36.97
C GLN A 114 14.64 -13.03 -37.72
#